data_AF-A0A6A4E0X3-F1
#
_entry.id   AF-A0A6A4E0X3-F1
#
_cell.length_a   1.000
_cell.length_b   1.000
_cell.length_c   1.000
_cell.angle_alpha   90.00
_cell.angle_beta   90.00
_cell.angle_gamma   90.00
#
_symmetry.space_group_name_H-M   'P 1'
#
loop_
_entity.id
_entity.type
_entity.pdbx_description
1 polymer ?
#
loop_
_entity_poly.entity_id
_entity_poly.type
_entity_poly.pdbx_seq_one_letter_code
_entity_poly.pdbx_strand_id
1 'polypeptide(L)'
;MRRWTLELEQWEVWLFELRYYTYLHAYNHTYARIQQDLHQLNDEEWWLLKRLLGNGEDVTVMDKAAARLLRMGVVTERPVETGQYGWKTILAIVSPMMKRVCLDALPTREIHQTVTAEDPVQLLAVALTYVNPNTIAHFFVQNRCSQSEAVFHFELYAVIRDMLRKANQKKIYRKAKITNANTRADILVVNGSRLAYELKVNQLLEQSEINVAASQAYEYKQQFRVQRMLIVNFVPAGHVFDKVYRVEACPGVEIVHVQFRESCDDFTISYLPEENIPQGEQNNYVGKLQSQCLKKIKHIEVSCQNKSLRKHSGMVGSEFGDET
;
A
#
# COMPACT_ATOMS: atom_id res chain seq x y z
N MET A 1 -24.41 22.33 -4.50
CA MET A 1 -23.08 21.76 -4.16
C MET A 1 -23.28 20.44 -3.43
N ARG A 2 -22.94 19.29 -4.04
CA ARG A 2 -22.92 18.01 -3.30
C ARG A 2 -21.65 17.97 -2.44
N ARG A 3 -21.80 17.92 -1.11
CA ARG A 3 -20.70 17.61 -0.18
C ARG A 3 -20.33 16.14 -0.42
N TRP A 4 -19.07 15.90 -0.79
CA TRP A 4 -18.55 14.54 -0.99
C TRP A 4 -18.11 13.99 0.37
N THR A 5 -18.80 12.98 0.86
CA THR A 5 -18.27 12.09 1.91
C THR A 5 -17.39 11.05 1.23
N LEU A 6 -16.09 11.33 1.15
CA LEU A 6 -15.09 10.26 1.11
C LEU A 6 -15.38 9.37 2.32
N GLU A 7 -15.48 8.05 2.15
CA GLU A 7 -15.58 7.13 3.31
C GLU A 7 -14.25 7.18 4.09
N LEU A 8 -14.15 8.21 4.90
CA LEU A 8 -14.19 8.05 6.33
C LEU A 8 -15.56 7.45 6.67
N GLU A 9 -15.64 6.35 7.44
CA GLU A 9 -16.92 5.96 8.04
C GLU A 9 -17.57 7.21 8.68
N GLN A 10 -18.91 7.33 8.76
CA GLN A 10 -19.55 8.59 9.19
C GLN A 10 -18.96 9.15 10.52
N TRP A 11 -18.48 8.27 11.40
CA TRP A 11 -17.76 8.63 12.63
C TRP A 11 -16.30 9.06 12.42
N GLU A 12 -15.61 8.62 11.36
CA GLU A 12 -14.24 9.04 11.06
C GLU A 12 -14.19 10.53 10.65
N VAL A 13 -15.27 11.09 10.08
CA VAL A 13 -15.36 12.56 9.85
C VAL A 13 -15.24 13.32 11.16
N TRP A 14 -15.91 12.84 12.22
CA TRP A 14 -15.76 13.37 13.58
C TRP A 14 -14.33 13.18 14.11
N LEU A 15 -13.70 12.04 13.79
CA LEU A 15 -12.33 11.73 14.22
C LEU A 15 -11.30 12.76 13.71
N PHE A 16 -11.41 13.12 12.42
CA PHE A 16 -10.41 13.93 11.72
C PHE A 16 -10.71 15.42 11.72
N GLU A 17 -11.94 15.84 11.42
CA GLU A 17 -12.24 17.27 11.26
C GLU A 17 -12.28 18.02 12.60
N LEU A 18 -12.58 17.31 13.70
CA LEU A 18 -12.61 17.89 15.04
C LEU A 18 -11.34 17.59 15.86
N ARG A 19 -10.30 17.01 15.24
CA ARG A 19 -9.09 16.52 15.92
C ARG A 19 -9.43 15.59 17.10
N TYR A 20 -10.51 14.84 17.00
CA TYR A 20 -10.96 13.97 18.09
C TYR A 20 -9.95 12.85 18.38
N TYR A 21 -9.07 12.49 17.44
CA TYR A 21 -7.90 11.64 17.74
C TYR A 21 -6.98 12.26 18.82
N THR A 22 -6.82 13.60 18.83
CA THR A 22 -6.04 14.31 19.87
C THR A 22 -6.76 14.23 21.22
N TYR A 23 -8.10 14.34 21.20
CA TYR A 23 -8.92 14.13 22.38
C TYR A 23 -8.82 12.68 22.89
N LEU A 24 -8.94 11.68 22.01
CA LEU A 24 -8.81 10.27 22.37
C LEU A 24 -7.42 9.96 22.93
N HIS A 25 -6.36 10.49 22.33
CA HIS A 25 -5.01 10.31 22.85
C HIS A 25 -4.82 10.97 24.22
N ALA A 26 -5.42 12.15 24.46
CA ALA A 26 -5.29 12.88 25.71
C ALA A 26 -6.19 12.38 26.84
N TYR A 27 -7.39 11.86 26.52
CA TYR A 27 -8.45 11.62 27.49
C TYR A 27 -9.05 10.21 27.45
N ASN A 28 -8.72 9.38 26.45
CA ASN A 28 -9.14 7.99 26.38
C ASN A 28 -7.97 7.06 26.67
N HIS A 29 -7.82 6.69 27.93
CA HIS A 29 -6.74 5.81 28.41
C HIS A 29 -6.70 4.46 27.67
N THR A 30 -7.86 3.89 27.33
CA THR A 30 -7.93 2.63 26.59
C THR A 30 -7.39 2.77 25.17
N TYR A 31 -7.73 3.86 24.48
CA TYR A 31 -7.18 4.17 23.14
C TYR A 31 -5.66 4.33 23.21
N ALA A 32 -5.16 5.16 24.12
CA ALA A 32 -3.73 5.41 24.29
C ALA A 32 -2.95 4.13 24.63
N ARG A 33 -3.49 3.31 25.55
CA ARG A 33 -2.89 2.01 25.92
C ARG A 33 -2.82 1.06 24.73
N ILE A 34 -3.92 0.88 23.98
CA ILE A 34 -3.91 -0.01 22.81
C ILE A 34 -2.90 0.47 21.77
N GLN A 35 -2.78 1.79 21.54
CA GLN A 35 -1.75 2.33 20.65
C GLN A 35 -0.33 2.02 21.15
N GLN A 36 -0.06 2.20 22.45
CA GLN A 36 1.25 1.85 23.03
C GLN A 36 1.56 0.36 22.86
N ASP A 37 0.58 -0.51 23.14
CA ASP A 37 0.72 -1.96 22.98
C ASP A 37 0.96 -2.33 21.50
N LEU A 38 0.29 -1.64 20.56
CA LEU A 38 0.49 -1.81 19.11
C LEU A 38 1.89 -1.38 18.66
N HIS A 39 2.45 -0.31 19.22
CA HIS A 39 3.82 0.13 18.91
C HIS A 39 4.89 -0.86 19.41
N GLN A 40 4.55 -1.76 20.32
CA GLN A 40 5.43 -2.78 20.86
C GLN A 40 5.28 -4.15 20.16
N LEU A 41 4.47 -4.25 19.11
CA LEU A 41 4.36 -5.48 18.33
C LEU A 41 5.69 -5.81 17.66
N ASN A 42 6.03 -7.10 17.62
CA ASN A 42 7.18 -7.57 16.85
C ASN A 42 6.84 -7.67 15.34
N ASP A 43 7.82 -8.02 14.51
CA ASP A 43 7.65 -8.07 13.05
C ASP A 43 6.57 -9.08 12.61
N GLU A 44 6.47 -10.23 13.28
CA GLU A 44 5.44 -11.27 13.05
C GLU A 44 4.03 -10.76 13.31
N GLU A 45 3.84 -10.13 14.46
CA GLU A 45 2.56 -9.58 14.91
C GLU A 45 2.13 -8.43 13.99
N TRP A 46 3.07 -7.56 13.59
CA TRP A 46 2.81 -6.48 12.64
C TRP A 46 2.46 -7.00 11.25
N TRP A 47 3.15 -8.05 10.79
CA TRP A 47 2.86 -8.69 9.52
C TRP A 47 1.44 -9.27 9.50
N LEU A 48 1.08 -10.01 10.56
CA LEU A 48 -0.27 -10.57 10.72
C LEU A 48 -1.34 -9.47 10.71
N LEU A 49 -1.13 -8.40 11.48
CA LEU A 49 -2.08 -7.29 11.56
C LEU A 49 -2.24 -6.57 10.21
N LYS A 50 -1.15 -6.37 9.45
CA LYS A 50 -1.22 -5.77 8.10
C LYS A 50 -2.05 -6.63 7.15
N ARG A 51 -1.93 -7.96 7.17
CA ARG A 51 -2.79 -8.85 6.37
C ARG A 51 -4.26 -8.70 6.72
N LEU A 52 -4.59 -8.68 8.02
CA LEU A 52 -5.96 -8.50 8.51
C LEU A 52 -6.56 -7.15 8.11
N LEU A 53 -5.77 -6.09 8.14
CA LEU A 53 -6.21 -4.77 7.67
C LEU A 53 -6.49 -4.75 6.15
N GLY A 54 -5.89 -5.68 5.40
CA GLY A 54 -5.93 -5.81 3.95
C GLY A 54 -7.30 -6.18 3.36
N ASN A 55 -8.23 -6.69 4.18
CA ASN A 55 -9.59 -7.13 3.78
C ASN A 55 -9.65 -8.26 2.72
N GLY A 56 -8.54 -8.92 2.38
CA GLY A 56 -8.47 -9.81 1.20
C GLY A 56 -8.18 -11.28 1.47
N GLU A 57 -7.84 -11.66 2.69
CA GLU A 57 -7.38 -13.01 2.97
C GLU A 57 -8.00 -13.52 4.27
N ASP A 58 -8.58 -14.73 4.21
CA ASP A 58 -8.98 -15.48 5.39
C ASP A 58 -7.73 -15.90 6.14
N VAL A 59 -7.31 -15.05 7.10
CA VAL A 59 -6.13 -15.35 7.89
C VAL A 59 -6.51 -16.36 8.97
N THR A 60 -6.00 -17.57 8.83
CA THR A 60 -6.13 -18.61 9.84
C THR A 60 -5.30 -18.24 11.07
N VAL A 61 -5.73 -18.70 12.24
CA VAL A 61 -5.05 -18.43 13.51
C VAL A 61 -3.60 -18.92 13.43
N MET A 62 -2.65 -18.00 13.60
CA MET A 62 -1.25 -18.34 13.89
C MET A 62 -1.07 -18.24 15.41
N ASP A 63 -0.98 -19.39 16.09
CA ASP A 63 -1.14 -19.48 17.56
C ASP A 63 -0.29 -18.48 18.36
N LYS A 64 0.95 -18.18 17.93
CA LYS A 64 1.84 -17.25 18.67
C LYS A 64 1.60 -15.78 18.33
N ALA A 65 1.54 -15.43 17.05
CA ALA A 65 1.38 -14.04 16.60
C ALA A 65 -0.03 -13.49 16.84
N ALA A 66 -1.06 -14.35 16.84
CA ALA A 66 -2.44 -13.94 17.08
C ALA A 66 -2.75 -13.74 18.57
N ALA A 67 -2.10 -14.48 19.48
CA ALA A 67 -2.44 -14.51 20.90
C ALA A 67 -2.36 -13.12 21.56
N ARG A 68 -1.35 -12.32 21.21
CA ARG A 68 -1.23 -10.96 21.74
C ARG A 68 -2.33 -10.04 21.19
N LEU A 69 -2.59 -10.09 19.88
CA LEU A 69 -3.65 -9.30 19.24
C LEU A 69 -5.04 -9.64 19.80
N LEU A 70 -5.29 -10.92 20.09
CA LEU A 70 -6.51 -11.41 20.76
C LEU A 70 -6.62 -10.87 22.19
N ARG A 71 -5.55 -10.97 23.00
CA ARG A 71 -5.52 -10.42 24.37
C ARG A 71 -5.69 -8.91 24.43
N MET A 72 -5.21 -8.19 23.42
CA MET A 72 -5.40 -6.74 23.29
C MET A 72 -6.84 -6.38 22.89
N GLY A 73 -7.66 -7.36 22.48
CA GLY A 73 -9.00 -7.12 21.95
C GLY A 73 -9.01 -6.47 20.56
N VAL A 74 -7.90 -6.54 19.83
CA VAL A 74 -7.77 -5.93 18.49
C VAL A 74 -8.46 -6.80 17.44
N VAL A 75 -8.33 -8.11 17.59
CA VAL A 75 -8.88 -9.13 16.70
C VAL A 75 -9.80 -10.08 17.47
N THR A 76 -10.69 -10.75 16.74
CA THR A 76 -11.54 -11.82 17.25
C THR A 76 -11.46 -13.00 16.30
N GLU A 77 -11.67 -14.19 16.85
CA GLU A 77 -11.90 -15.40 16.08
C GLU A 77 -13.32 -15.42 15.53
N ARG A 78 -13.49 -15.84 14.29
CA ARG A 78 -14.79 -16.02 13.63
C ARG A 78 -14.80 -17.35 12.88
N PRO A 79 -15.79 -18.22 13.13
CA PRO A 79 -16.00 -19.39 12.30
C PRO A 79 -16.52 -18.96 10.92
N VAL A 80 -15.94 -19.50 9.87
CA VAL A 80 -16.35 -19.30 8.48
C VAL A 80 -16.59 -20.67 7.87
N GLU A 81 -17.78 -20.83 7.27
CA GLU A 81 -18.16 -22.04 6.56
C GLU A 81 -17.30 -22.21 5.31
N THR A 82 -16.69 -23.38 5.17
CA THR A 82 -15.88 -23.73 4.00
C THR A 82 -16.57 -24.84 3.24
N GLY A 83 -17.44 -24.46 2.30
CA GLY A 83 -18.06 -25.38 1.35
C GLY A 83 -18.67 -26.63 2.00
N GLN A 84 -18.60 -27.75 1.29
CA GLN A 84 -19.47 -28.89 1.56
C GLN A 84 -19.15 -29.69 2.85
N TYR A 85 -18.00 -29.49 3.51
CA TYR A 85 -17.58 -30.34 4.66
C TYR A 85 -16.64 -29.67 5.67
N GLY A 86 -16.77 -28.38 6.00
CA GLY A 86 -15.94 -27.82 7.07
C GLY A 86 -16.27 -26.42 7.55
N TRP A 87 -15.81 -26.15 8.77
CA TRP A 87 -15.71 -24.81 9.34
C TRP A 87 -14.23 -24.51 9.57
N LYS A 88 -13.80 -23.30 9.24
CA LYS A 88 -12.48 -22.79 9.63
C LYS A 88 -12.63 -21.60 10.56
N THR A 89 -11.75 -21.48 11.54
CA THR A 89 -11.65 -20.27 12.35
C THR A 89 -10.70 -19.30 11.67
N ILE A 90 -11.19 -18.11 11.34
CA ILE A 90 -10.39 -17.01 10.83
C ILE A 90 -10.27 -15.92 11.89
N LEU A 91 -9.25 -15.08 11.75
CA LEU A 91 -9.13 -13.85 12.51
C LEU A 91 -9.79 -12.70 11.77
N ALA A 92 -10.47 -11.83 12.51
CA ALA A 92 -11.05 -10.61 12.00
C ALA A 92 -10.81 -9.46 12.98
N ILE A 93 -10.60 -8.24 12.46
CA ILE A 93 -10.54 -7.05 13.32
C ILE A 93 -11.91 -6.84 13.96
N VAL A 94 -11.92 -6.59 15.27
CA VAL A 94 -13.15 -6.62 16.09
C VAL A 94 -14.20 -5.60 15.63
N SER A 95 -13.77 -4.43 15.14
CA SER A 95 -14.66 -3.37 14.68
C SER A 95 -13.95 -2.40 13.73
N PRO A 96 -14.71 -1.58 12.97
CA PRO A 96 -14.12 -0.49 12.19
C PRO A 96 -13.34 0.54 13.01
N MET A 97 -13.81 0.84 14.24
CA MET A 97 -13.09 1.73 15.15
C MET A 97 -11.72 1.14 15.51
N MET A 98 -11.65 -0.16 15.80
CA MET A 98 -10.36 -0.82 16.08
C MET A 98 -9.46 -0.83 14.85
N LYS A 99 -10.02 -1.06 13.67
CA LYS A 99 -9.29 -0.98 12.40
C LYS A 99 -8.58 0.36 12.25
N ARG A 100 -9.23 1.46 12.63
CA ARG A 100 -8.62 2.79 12.67
C ARG A 100 -7.51 2.92 13.70
N VAL A 101 -7.72 2.44 14.93
CA VAL A 101 -6.67 2.44 15.97
C VAL A 101 -5.40 1.77 15.45
N CYS A 102 -5.55 0.63 14.77
CA CYS A 102 -4.44 -0.09 14.13
C CYS A 102 -3.79 0.68 12.98
N LEU A 103 -4.58 1.39 12.16
CA LEU A 103 -4.05 2.25 11.10
C LEU A 103 -3.26 3.44 11.64
N ASP A 104 -3.71 4.04 12.75
CA ASP A 104 -3.02 5.15 13.41
C ASP A 104 -1.71 4.69 14.03
N ALA A 105 -1.66 3.47 14.57
CA ALA A 105 -0.46 2.87 15.13
C ALA A 105 0.54 2.33 14.10
N LEU A 106 0.24 2.39 12.79
CA LEU A 106 1.19 1.95 11.76
C LEU A 106 2.54 2.68 11.96
N PRO A 107 3.68 1.97 11.86
CA PRO A 107 4.99 2.52 12.18
C PRO A 107 5.24 3.87 11.53
N THR A 108 5.63 4.86 12.35
CA THR A 108 5.99 6.20 11.88
C THR A 108 7.48 6.27 11.57
N ARG A 109 7.83 6.90 10.45
CA ARG A 109 9.22 7.13 10.04
C ARG A 109 9.57 8.61 10.13
N GLU A 110 10.81 8.89 10.54
CA GLU A 110 11.36 10.23 10.40
C GLU A 110 11.80 10.44 8.96
N ILE A 111 10.97 11.16 8.20
CA ILE A 111 11.26 11.49 6.80
C ILE A 111 11.63 12.97 6.73
N HIS A 112 12.85 13.25 6.28
CA HIS A 112 13.40 14.61 6.21
C HIS A 112 13.21 15.25 4.82
N GLN A 113 12.97 14.47 3.78
CA GLN A 113 12.73 14.99 2.44
C GLN A 113 11.32 15.57 2.32
N THR A 114 11.24 16.84 1.93
CA THR A 114 10.01 17.51 1.54
C THR A 114 9.78 17.33 0.04
N VAL A 115 8.73 16.60 -0.32
CA VAL A 115 8.29 16.45 -1.72
C VAL A 115 6.94 17.15 -1.89
N THR A 116 6.80 17.93 -2.96
CA THR A 116 5.50 18.46 -3.35
C THR A 116 4.64 17.30 -3.85
N ALA A 117 3.44 17.16 -3.31
CA ALA A 117 2.50 16.11 -3.73
C ALA A 117 1.80 16.53 -5.03
N GLU A 118 2.55 17.01 -6.01
CA GLU A 118 2.06 17.49 -7.30
C GLU A 118 2.42 16.54 -8.44
N ASP A 119 3.59 15.89 -8.33
CA ASP A 119 3.97 14.78 -9.20
C ASP A 119 3.82 13.44 -8.46
N PRO A 120 2.80 12.62 -8.81
CA PRO A 120 2.57 11.33 -8.18
C PRO A 120 3.72 10.33 -8.43
N VAL A 121 4.47 10.45 -9.53
CA VAL A 121 5.62 9.57 -9.81
C VAL A 121 6.80 9.95 -8.92
N GLN A 122 7.08 11.24 -8.77
CA GLN A 122 8.12 11.71 -7.85
C GLN A 122 7.79 11.37 -6.39
N LEU A 123 6.53 11.55 -5.97
CA LEU A 123 6.08 11.17 -4.65
C LEU A 123 6.23 9.65 -4.42
N LEU A 124 5.88 8.83 -5.41
CA LEU A 124 6.10 7.37 -5.35
C LEU A 124 7.59 7.03 -5.23
N ALA A 125 8.44 7.64 -6.05
CA ALA A 125 9.88 7.38 -6.06
C ALA A 125 10.52 7.67 -4.71
N VAL A 126 10.19 8.82 -4.12
CA VAL A 126 10.70 9.17 -2.79
C VAL A 126 10.09 8.26 -1.72
N ALA A 127 8.79 7.95 -1.78
CA ALA A 127 8.19 7.03 -0.82
C ALA A 127 8.87 5.65 -0.85
N LEU A 128 9.21 5.13 -2.03
CA LEU A 128 9.94 3.87 -2.17
C LEU A 128 11.36 3.90 -1.57
N THR A 129 11.98 5.07 -1.35
CA THR A 129 13.27 5.14 -0.61
C THR A 129 13.11 4.85 0.89
N TYR A 130 11.91 5.00 1.45
CA TYR A 130 11.65 4.86 2.90
C TYR A 130 10.83 3.62 3.27
N VAL A 131 10.40 2.81 2.28
CA VAL A 131 9.78 1.52 2.58
C VAL A 131 10.79 0.61 3.29
N ASN A 132 10.29 -0.19 4.23
CA ASN A 132 11.06 -1.19 4.94
C ASN A 132 10.99 -2.53 4.17
N PRO A 133 12.10 -2.98 3.57
CA PRO A 133 12.12 -4.23 2.82
C PRO A 133 11.71 -5.44 3.66
N ASN A 134 12.06 -5.47 4.95
CA ASN A 134 11.73 -6.59 5.85
C ASN A 134 10.22 -6.68 6.14
N THR A 135 9.49 -5.57 6.02
CA THR A 135 8.02 -5.58 6.09
C THR A 135 7.42 -6.22 4.83
N ILE A 136 8.01 -5.98 3.66
CA ILE A 136 7.48 -6.42 2.37
C ILE A 136 7.91 -7.86 2.08
N ALA A 137 9.19 -8.15 2.15
CA ALA A 137 9.81 -9.46 1.87
C ALA A 137 9.85 -10.39 3.09
N HIS A 138 8.88 -10.25 4.01
CA HIS A 138 8.93 -10.95 5.30
C HIS A 138 9.07 -12.47 5.12
N PHE A 139 9.96 -13.11 5.91
CA PHE A 139 10.38 -14.50 5.71
C PHE A 139 9.28 -15.56 5.84
N PHE A 140 8.14 -15.24 6.45
CA PHE A 140 6.94 -16.10 6.49
C PHE A 140 6.18 -16.14 5.15
N VAL A 141 6.55 -15.29 4.19
CA VAL A 141 5.97 -15.23 2.84
C VAL A 141 6.92 -15.88 1.84
N GLN A 142 7.35 -17.12 2.09
CA GLN A 142 7.88 -17.98 1.02
C GLN A 142 6.73 -18.46 0.11
N ASN A 143 5.90 -17.53 -0.40
CA ASN A 143 5.00 -17.81 -1.49
C ASN A 143 5.82 -17.81 -2.78
N ARG A 144 5.78 -18.92 -3.52
CA ARG A 144 6.61 -19.17 -4.71
C ARG A 144 6.38 -18.23 -5.92
N CYS A 145 5.51 -17.22 -5.81
CA CYS A 145 5.11 -16.39 -6.96
C CYS A 145 5.16 -14.86 -6.77
N SER A 146 4.84 -14.27 -5.59
CA SER A 146 5.03 -12.82 -5.25
C SER A 146 4.46 -12.45 -3.87
N GLN A 147 4.80 -11.26 -3.36
CA GLN A 147 4.24 -10.65 -2.13
C GLN A 147 2.81 -10.14 -2.35
N SER A 148 2.01 -9.97 -1.28
CA SER A 148 0.62 -9.52 -1.42
C SER A 148 0.49 -8.00 -1.63
N GLU A 149 -0.49 -7.60 -2.42
CA GLU A 149 -0.85 -6.18 -2.67
C GLU A 149 -1.12 -5.42 -1.37
N ALA A 150 -1.74 -6.08 -0.38
CA ALA A 150 -2.03 -5.49 0.91
C ALA A 150 -0.76 -5.00 1.62
N VAL A 151 0.33 -5.76 1.59
CA VAL A 151 1.58 -5.40 2.27
C VAL A 151 2.22 -4.18 1.62
N PHE A 152 2.32 -4.16 0.27
CA PHE A 152 2.78 -2.98 -0.48
C PHE A 152 1.93 -1.75 -0.18
N HIS A 153 0.61 -1.92 -0.18
CA HIS A 153 -0.33 -0.84 0.14
C HIS A 153 -0.06 -0.24 1.51
N PHE A 154 -0.01 -1.03 2.58
CA PHE A 154 0.17 -0.49 3.93
C PHE A 154 1.49 0.23 4.10
N GLU A 155 2.54 -0.37 3.56
CA GLU A 155 3.87 0.19 3.69
C GLU A 155 3.98 1.53 2.94
N LEU A 156 3.50 1.58 1.70
CA LEU A 156 3.47 2.80 0.91
C LEU A 156 2.56 3.87 1.52
N TYR A 157 1.38 3.49 2.01
CA TYR A 157 0.47 4.40 2.71
C TYR A 157 1.11 5.01 3.95
N ALA A 158 1.77 4.20 4.79
CA ALA A 158 2.42 4.67 6.01
C ALA A 158 3.54 5.68 5.70
N VAL A 159 4.37 5.38 4.69
CA VAL A 159 5.44 6.29 4.25
C VAL A 159 4.87 7.60 3.71
N ILE A 160 3.92 7.54 2.76
CA ILE A 160 3.33 8.76 2.17
C ILE A 160 2.63 9.57 3.26
N ARG A 161 1.92 8.94 4.21
CA ARG A 161 1.32 9.62 5.36
C ARG A 161 2.37 10.39 6.15
N ASP A 162 3.49 9.78 6.46
CA ASP A 162 4.55 10.41 7.26
C ASP A 162 5.26 11.54 6.51
N MET A 163 5.48 11.39 5.20
CA MET A 163 5.98 12.45 4.32
C MET A 163 5.08 13.68 4.33
N LEU A 164 3.77 13.47 4.33
CA LEU A 164 2.79 14.55 4.25
C LEU A 164 2.40 15.12 5.63
N ARG A 165 2.68 14.41 6.74
CA ARG A 165 2.35 14.81 8.12
C ARG A 165 2.93 16.17 8.52
N LYS A 166 4.12 16.52 8.02
CA LYS A 166 4.79 17.80 8.33
C LYS A 166 4.18 18.99 7.59
N ALA A 167 3.43 18.75 6.50
CA ALA A 167 2.75 19.79 5.76
C ALA A 167 1.31 19.89 6.27
N ASN A 168 1.07 20.81 7.21
CA ASN A 168 -0.16 21.03 8.00
C ASN A 168 -1.51 21.16 7.25
N GLN A 169 -1.60 20.86 5.94
CA GLN A 169 -2.81 20.99 5.12
C GLN A 169 -3.09 19.79 4.21
N LYS A 170 -2.35 18.68 4.32
CA LYS A 170 -2.47 17.54 3.40
C LYS A 170 -3.34 16.43 4.00
N LYS A 171 -4.44 16.07 3.34
CA LYS A 171 -5.27 14.91 3.73
C LYS A 171 -4.85 13.69 2.89
N ILE A 172 -4.56 12.58 3.55
CA ILE A 172 -4.32 11.28 2.91
C ILE A 172 -5.39 10.29 3.35
N TYR A 173 -5.94 9.55 2.40
CA TYR A 173 -6.99 8.57 2.62
C TYR A 173 -6.52 7.22 2.09
N ARG A 174 -6.80 6.19 2.88
CA ARG A 174 -6.59 4.80 2.51
C ARG A 174 -7.91 4.20 2.02
N LYS A 175 -7.89 3.42 0.95
CA LYS A 175 -9.06 2.70 0.42
C LYS A 175 -10.27 3.62 0.33
N ALA A 176 -10.07 4.81 -0.23
CA ALA A 176 -11.10 5.82 -0.36
C ALA A 176 -12.26 5.28 -1.18
N LYS A 177 -13.48 5.34 -0.64
CA LYS A 177 -14.71 4.94 -1.32
C LYS A 177 -15.69 6.10 -1.42
N ILE A 178 -16.60 6.00 -2.37
CA ILE A 178 -17.77 6.88 -2.46
C ILE A 178 -18.97 6.12 -1.90
N THR A 179 -19.77 6.79 -1.07
CA THR A 179 -21.02 6.24 -0.53
C THR A 179 -21.91 5.70 -1.66
N ASN A 180 -22.35 4.44 -1.54
CA ASN A 180 -23.16 3.72 -2.52
C ASN A 180 -22.48 3.38 -3.85
N ALA A 181 -21.14 3.46 -3.92
CA ALA A 181 -20.38 2.97 -5.06
C ALA A 181 -19.50 1.77 -4.64
N ASN A 182 -19.39 0.77 -5.51
CA ASN A 182 -18.43 -0.34 -5.34
C ASN A 182 -16.98 0.06 -5.70
N THR A 183 -16.70 1.36 -5.80
CA THR A 183 -15.44 1.91 -6.29
C THR A 183 -14.51 2.30 -5.15
N ARG A 184 -13.23 2.00 -5.31
CA ARG A 184 -12.21 2.19 -4.28
C ARG A 184 -10.90 2.64 -4.90
N ALA A 185 -10.35 3.76 -4.46
CA ALA A 185 -8.96 4.11 -4.72
C ALA A 185 -8.09 3.65 -3.54
N ASP A 186 -6.99 2.96 -3.80
CA ASP A 186 -6.15 2.42 -2.72
C ASP A 186 -5.51 3.53 -1.86
N ILE A 187 -4.90 4.55 -2.48
CA ILE A 187 -4.38 5.71 -1.76
C ILE A 187 -4.86 6.98 -2.46
N LEU A 188 -5.51 7.89 -1.73
CA LEU A 188 -5.92 9.20 -2.24
C LEU A 188 -5.23 10.30 -1.43
N VAL A 189 -4.56 11.22 -2.13
CA VAL A 189 -3.88 12.38 -1.57
C VAL A 189 -4.62 13.64 -2.00
N VAL A 190 -4.91 14.52 -1.03
CA VAL A 190 -5.56 15.82 -1.25
C VAL A 190 -4.66 16.93 -0.70
N ASN A 191 -4.06 17.71 -1.60
CA ASN A 191 -3.14 18.79 -1.31
C ASN A 191 -3.27 19.92 -2.36
N GLY A 192 -4.36 20.68 -2.32
CA GLY A 192 -4.71 21.65 -3.37
C GLY A 192 -5.21 20.98 -4.66
N SER A 193 -4.45 20.01 -5.18
CA SER A 193 -4.85 19.00 -6.17
C SER A 193 -5.18 17.66 -5.51
N ARG A 194 -5.87 16.78 -6.24
CA ARG A 194 -6.20 15.40 -5.86
C ARG A 194 -5.42 14.44 -6.75
N LEU A 195 -4.67 13.55 -6.11
CA LEU A 195 -3.91 12.49 -6.74
C LEU A 195 -4.33 11.17 -6.13
N ALA A 196 -4.37 10.10 -6.92
CA ALA A 196 -4.65 8.77 -6.38
C ALA A 196 -3.73 7.71 -6.96
N TYR A 197 -3.49 6.67 -6.15
CA TYR A 197 -2.77 5.46 -6.51
C TYR A 197 -3.71 4.27 -6.45
N GLU A 198 -3.64 3.43 -7.47
CA GLU A 198 -4.21 2.08 -7.51
C GLU A 198 -3.06 1.09 -7.59
N LEU A 199 -3.00 0.13 -6.68
CA LEU A 199 -1.85 -0.76 -6.58
C LEU A 199 -2.21 -2.11 -7.18
N LYS A 200 -1.26 -2.70 -7.89
CA LYS A 200 -1.32 -4.07 -8.43
C LYS A 200 0.02 -4.74 -8.17
N VAL A 201 0.02 -6.03 -7.84
CA VAL A 201 1.25 -6.80 -7.67
C VAL A 201 1.18 -8.02 -8.57
N ASN A 202 2.07 -8.06 -9.56
CA ASN A 202 2.21 -9.16 -10.52
C ASN A 202 0.87 -9.54 -11.21
N GLN A 203 0.03 -8.55 -11.49
CA GLN A 203 -1.32 -8.75 -12.06
C GLN A 203 -1.51 -8.10 -13.43
N LEU A 204 -0.66 -7.14 -13.81
CA LEU A 204 -0.78 -6.45 -15.09
C LEU A 204 0.40 -6.85 -15.98
N LEU A 205 0.42 -8.10 -16.42
CA LEU A 205 1.48 -8.65 -17.27
C LEU A 205 1.11 -8.51 -18.74
N GLU A 206 -0.18 -8.59 -19.07
CA GLU A 206 -0.69 -8.49 -20.43
C GLU A 206 -1.43 -7.18 -20.69
N GLN A 207 -1.39 -6.71 -21.94
CA GLN A 207 -2.13 -5.53 -22.40
C GLN A 207 -3.63 -5.58 -22.08
N SER A 208 -4.25 -6.76 -22.18
CA SER A 208 -5.67 -6.96 -21.88
C SER A 208 -5.99 -6.56 -20.44
N GLU A 209 -5.20 -7.04 -19.48
CA GLU A 209 -5.31 -6.74 -18.05
C GLU A 209 -5.07 -5.25 -17.78
N ILE A 210 -4.06 -4.67 -18.43
CA ILE A 210 -3.73 -3.24 -18.31
C ILE A 210 -4.91 -2.38 -18.78
N ASN A 211 -5.55 -2.72 -19.91
CA ASN A 211 -6.70 -1.98 -20.43
C ASN A 211 -7.91 -2.04 -19.48
N VAL A 212 -8.19 -3.19 -18.89
CA VAL A 212 -9.26 -3.34 -17.89
C VAL A 212 -8.95 -2.49 -16.66
N ALA A 213 -7.74 -2.58 -16.12
CA ALA A 213 -7.32 -1.80 -14.96
C ALA A 213 -7.35 -0.29 -15.24
N ALA A 214 -6.92 0.15 -16.42
CA ALA A 214 -6.96 1.54 -16.84
C ALA A 214 -8.40 2.07 -16.93
N SER A 215 -9.31 1.28 -17.49
CA SER A 215 -10.73 1.64 -17.60
C SER A 215 -11.37 1.80 -16.22
N GLN A 216 -11.13 0.83 -15.33
CA GLN A 216 -11.59 0.89 -13.94
C GLN A 216 -11.00 2.10 -13.20
N ALA A 217 -9.70 2.35 -13.31
CA ALA A 217 -9.05 3.50 -12.68
C ALA A 217 -9.55 4.83 -13.26
N TYR A 218 -9.93 4.88 -14.52
CA TYR A 218 -10.49 6.08 -15.15
C TYR A 218 -11.88 6.41 -14.60
N GLU A 219 -12.74 5.41 -14.40
CA GLU A 219 -14.01 5.59 -13.68
C GLU A 219 -13.76 6.14 -12.27
N TYR A 220 -12.78 5.58 -11.56
CA TYR A 220 -12.44 6.02 -10.21
C TYR A 220 -11.94 7.47 -10.22
N LYS A 221 -11.08 7.82 -11.17
CA LYS A 221 -10.58 9.18 -11.36
C LYS A 221 -11.73 10.18 -11.50
N GLN A 222 -12.71 9.90 -12.36
CA GLN A 222 -13.88 10.76 -12.55
C GLN A 222 -14.71 10.89 -11.27
N GLN A 223 -14.96 9.75 -10.62
CA GLN A 223 -15.74 9.67 -9.40
C GLN A 223 -15.10 10.44 -8.23
N PHE A 224 -13.80 10.26 -7.99
CA PHE A 224 -13.06 10.95 -6.93
C PHE A 224 -12.61 12.37 -7.33
N ARG A 225 -12.88 12.79 -8.58
CA ARG A 225 -12.41 14.06 -9.17
C ARG A 225 -10.91 14.25 -9.01
N VAL A 226 -10.18 13.17 -9.26
CA VAL A 226 -8.72 13.11 -9.20
C VAL A 226 -8.16 13.70 -10.49
N GLN A 227 -7.16 14.58 -10.38
CA GLN A 227 -6.50 15.16 -11.55
C GLN A 227 -5.62 14.12 -12.24
N ARG A 228 -4.82 13.37 -11.45
CA ARG A 228 -3.94 12.31 -11.95
C ARG A 228 -4.09 11.04 -11.13
N MET A 229 -4.39 9.94 -11.81
CA MET A 229 -4.55 8.61 -11.24
C MET A 229 -3.38 7.74 -11.70
N LEU A 230 -2.61 7.20 -10.76
CA LEU A 230 -1.45 6.37 -11.04
C LEU A 230 -1.77 4.90 -10.72
N ILE A 231 -1.76 4.04 -11.72
CA ILE A 231 -1.76 2.59 -11.51
C ILE A 231 -0.31 2.18 -11.34
N VAL A 232 0.02 1.63 -10.16
CA VAL A 232 1.36 1.15 -9.83
C VAL A 232 1.35 -0.37 -9.90
N ASN A 233 1.97 -0.91 -10.94
CA ASN A 233 2.16 -2.35 -11.12
C ASN A 233 3.53 -2.76 -10.57
N PHE A 234 3.55 -3.36 -9.39
CA PHE A 234 4.75 -3.96 -8.83
C PHE A 234 5.01 -5.30 -9.51
N VAL A 235 6.17 -5.46 -10.14
CA VAL A 235 6.53 -6.63 -10.92
C VAL A 235 7.83 -7.25 -10.38
N PRO A 236 7.86 -8.56 -10.06
CA PRO A 236 9.12 -9.21 -9.68
C PRO A 236 10.18 -9.10 -10.78
N ALA A 237 11.43 -8.90 -10.37
CA ALA A 237 12.56 -8.88 -11.31
C ALA A 237 12.61 -10.18 -12.11
N GLY A 238 12.76 -10.07 -13.43
CA GLY A 238 12.79 -11.21 -14.35
C GLY A 238 11.42 -11.58 -14.95
N HIS A 239 10.31 -11.07 -14.41
CA HIS A 239 9.00 -11.25 -15.04
C HIS A 239 8.88 -10.35 -16.29
N VAL A 240 8.29 -10.90 -17.34
CA VAL A 240 8.00 -10.20 -18.59
C VAL A 240 6.60 -9.62 -18.51
N PHE A 241 6.45 -8.38 -18.97
CA PHE A 241 5.17 -7.68 -19.04
C PHE A 241 5.13 -6.78 -20.28
N ASP A 242 3.92 -6.50 -20.75
CA ASP A 242 3.69 -5.57 -21.84
C ASP A 242 4.04 -4.14 -21.41
N LYS A 243 4.86 -3.46 -22.21
CA LYS A 243 5.37 -2.11 -21.95
C LYS A 243 4.30 -1.03 -22.22
N VAL A 244 3.19 -1.06 -21.49
CA VAL A 244 2.04 -0.16 -21.66
C VAL A 244 1.99 0.82 -20.50
N TYR A 245 2.20 2.11 -20.80
CA TYR A 245 2.29 3.15 -19.76
C TYR A 245 1.08 4.10 -19.78
N ARG A 246 0.26 4.06 -20.83
CA ARG A 246 -0.95 4.88 -21.01
C ARG A 246 -1.95 4.12 -21.88
N VAL A 247 -3.24 4.38 -21.64
CA VAL A 247 -4.36 3.87 -22.45
C VAL A 247 -5.17 5.07 -22.91
N GLU A 248 -5.34 5.22 -24.22
CA GLU A 248 -5.95 6.40 -24.84
C GLU A 248 -7.36 6.71 -24.31
N ALA A 249 -8.19 5.68 -24.20
CA ALA A 249 -9.57 5.79 -23.71
C ALA A 249 -9.65 6.25 -22.24
N CYS A 250 -8.52 6.34 -21.54
CA CYS A 250 -8.42 6.61 -20.11
C CYS A 250 -7.51 7.83 -19.83
N PRO A 251 -7.82 9.04 -20.34
CA PRO A 251 -6.93 10.20 -20.20
C PRO A 251 -6.70 10.58 -18.74
N GLY A 252 -5.44 10.89 -18.40
CA GLY A 252 -5.00 11.22 -17.03
C GLY A 252 -4.96 10.02 -16.07
N VAL A 253 -5.06 8.80 -16.60
CA VAL A 253 -4.60 7.57 -15.93
C VAL A 253 -3.23 7.22 -16.47
N GLU A 254 -2.26 7.04 -15.58
CA GLU A 254 -0.89 6.69 -15.91
C GLU A 254 -0.56 5.32 -15.32
N ILE A 255 0.11 4.48 -16.10
CA ILE A 255 0.56 3.17 -15.68
C ILE A 255 2.07 3.25 -15.45
N VAL A 256 2.48 2.83 -14.26
CA VAL A 256 3.88 2.80 -13.82
C VAL A 256 4.23 1.37 -13.45
N HIS A 257 5.31 0.87 -14.03
CA HIS A 257 5.84 -0.43 -13.67
C HIS A 257 6.99 -0.24 -12.68
N VAL A 258 6.86 -0.86 -11.51
CA VAL A 258 7.89 -0.85 -10.47
C VAL A 258 8.45 -2.26 -10.37
N GLN A 259 9.63 -2.48 -10.95
CA GLN A 259 10.32 -3.75 -10.82
C GLN A 259 10.99 -3.84 -9.45
N PHE A 260 10.90 -4.99 -8.78
CA PHE A 260 11.50 -5.20 -7.47
C PHE A 260 12.19 -6.57 -7.38
N ARG A 261 13.30 -6.65 -6.66
CA ARG A 261 13.97 -7.93 -6.34
C ARG A 261 13.26 -8.61 -5.17
N GLU A 262 13.52 -9.90 -4.98
CA GLU A 262 12.97 -10.68 -3.86
C GLU A 262 13.20 -9.99 -2.50
N SER A 263 14.35 -9.35 -2.33
CA SER A 263 14.72 -8.57 -1.14
C SER A 263 13.89 -7.31 -0.91
N CYS A 264 13.21 -6.78 -1.92
CA CYS A 264 12.41 -5.54 -1.87
C CYS A 264 13.19 -4.31 -1.36
N ASP A 265 14.51 -4.27 -1.54
CA ASP A 265 15.42 -3.20 -1.11
C ASP A 265 15.88 -2.28 -2.26
N ASP A 266 15.68 -2.73 -3.49
CA ASP A 266 15.92 -1.96 -4.71
C ASP A 266 14.69 -2.06 -5.64
N PHE A 267 14.33 -0.91 -6.23
CA PHE A 267 13.22 -0.75 -7.15
C PHE A 267 13.67 -0.02 -8.42
N THR A 268 13.14 -0.44 -9.56
CA THR A 268 13.26 0.29 -10.83
C THR A 268 11.89 0.73 -11.29
N ILE A 269 11.65 2.04 -11.31
CA ILE A 269 10.40 2.65 -11.76
C ILE A 269 10.53 2.97 -13.24
N SER A 270 9.66 2.42 -14.05
CA SER A 270 9.57 2.71 -15.50
C SER A 270 8.24 3.43 -15.78
N TYR A 271 8.31 4.55 -16.50
CA TYR A 271 7.12 5.34 -16.85
C TYR A 271 7.33 6.17 -18.13
N LEU A 272 6.23 6.61 -18.75
CA LEU A 272 6.25 7.55 -19.88
C LEU A 272 5.80 8.95 -19.43
N PRO A 273 6.72 9.94 -19.39
CA PRO A 273 6.40 11.33 -19.06
C PRO A 273 5.41 11.97 -20.04
N GLU A 274 4.56 12.86 -19.54
CA GLU A 274 3.56 13.55 -20.36
C GLU A 274 4.17 14.44 -21.45
N GLU A 275 5.27 15.13 -21.14
CA GLU A 275 6.05 15.97 -22.06
C GLU A 275 6.57 15.23 -23.30
N ASN A 276 6.65 13.90 -23.24
CA ASN A 276 7.20 13.07 -24.30
C ASN A 276 6.15 12.58 -25.32
N ILE A 277 4.89 12.99 -25.14
CA ILE A 277 3.75 12.57 -25.96
C ILE A 277 3.51 13.60 -27.07
N PRO A 278 3.57 13.21 -28.35
CA PRO A 278 3.25 14.11 -29.46
C PRO A 278 1.80 14.62 -29.37
N GLN A 279 1.57 15.92 -29.62
CA GLN A 279 0.25 16.56 -29.55
C GLN A 279 -0.82 15.88 -30.44
N GLY A 280 -0.41 15.25 -31.56
CA GLY A 280 -1.30 14.50 -32.46
C GLY A 280 -1.55 13.04 -32.07
N GLU A 281 -0.87 12.52 -31.03
CA GLU A 281 -0.98 11.13 -30.57
C GLU A 281 -1.71 11.00 -29.23
N GLN A 282 -2.20 12.11 -28.66
CA GLN A 282 -3.03 12.08 -27.45
C GLN A 282 -4.30 11.22 -27.62
N ASN A 283 -4.71 10.96 -28.87
CA ASN A 283 -5.91 10.21 -29.26
C ASN A 283 -5.62 8.97 -30.12
N ASN A 284 -4.46 8.28 -30.00
CA ASN A 284 -4.18 7.05 -30.79
C ASN A 284 -3.26 6.02 -30.07
N TYR A 285 -3.69 5.49 -28.92
CA TYR A 285 -3.00 4.43 -28.18
C TYR A 285 -3.99 3.33 -27.74
N VAL A 286 -4.20 2.33 -28.61
CA VAL A 286 -4.91 1.10 -28.23
C VAL A 286 -3.93 0.13 -27.56
N GLY A 287 -3.73 0.33 -26.25
CA GLY A 287 -3.08 -0.58 -25.31
C GLY A 287 -1.66 -1.07 -25.64
N LYS A 288 -0.98 -0.61 -26.69
CA LYS A 288 0.47 -0.80 -26.86
C LYS A 288 1.17 0.53 -26.99
N LEU A 289 2.32 0.63 -26.33
CA LEU A 289 3.21 1.74 -26.54
C LEU A 289 3.87 1.62 -27.91
N GLN A 290 3.76 2.68 -28.70
CA GLN A 290 4.42 2.75 -30.00
C GLN A 290 5.95 2.64 -29.83
N SER A 291 6.62 1.98 -30.78
CA SER A 291 8.06 1.71 -30.71
C SER A 291 8.91 2.97 -30.57
N GLN A 292 8.48 4.08 -31.17
CA GLN A 292 9.13 5.40 -31.07
C GLN A 292 9.06 6.00 -29.66
N CYS A 293 8.05 5.65 -28.88
CA CYS A 293 7.88 6.09 -27.50
C CYS A 293 8.68 5.22 -26.51
N LEU A 294 9.10 4.01 -26.90
CA LEU A 294 9.93 3.15 -26.04
C LEU A 294 11.27 3.82 -25.67
N LYS A 295 11.87 4.58 -26.58
CA LYS A 295 13.12 5.34 -26.32
C LYS A 295 12.92 6.53 -25.39
N LYS A 296 11.67 6.90 -25.09
CA LYS A 296 11.29 8.05 -24.25
C LYS A 296 10.82 7.63 -22.85
N ILE A 297 10.83 6.33 -22.56
CA ILE A 297 10.56 5.80 -21.22
C ILE A 297 11.66 6.31 -20.29
N LYS A 298 11.26 6.89 -19.16
CA LYS A 298 12.18 7.24 -18.08
C LYS A 298 12.25 6.10 -17.08
N HIS A 299 13.47 5.89 -16.58
CA HIS A 299 13.75 4.95 -15.51
C HIS A 299 14.25 5.72 -14.28
N ILE A 300 13.73 5.37 -13.11
CA ILE A 300 14.24 5.86 -11.82
C ILE A 300 14.66 4.64 -11.02
N GLU A 301 15.94 4.59 -10.67
CA GLU A 301 16.46 3.60 -9.73
C GLU A 301 16.31 4.12 -8.30
N VAL A 302 15.76 3.28 -7.43
CA VAL A 302 15.45 3.63 -6.05
C VAL A 302 15.98 2.54 -5.15
N SER A 303 16.86 2.89 -4.21
CA SER A 303 17.29 2.00 -3.13
C SER A 303 16.71 2.47 -1.80
N CYS A 304 16.28 1.52 -0.97
CA CYS A 304 15.78 1.79 0.36
C CYS A 304 16.89 2.31 1.28
N GLN A 305 16.59 3.31 2.10
CA GLN A 305 17.51 3.85 3.09
C GLN A 305 17.63 2.93 4.33
N ASN A 306 16.54 2.25 4.70
CA ASN A 306 16.47 1.37 5.86
C ASN A 306 17.00 -0.05 5.58
N LYS A 307 18.25 -0.17 5.08
CA LYS A 307 18.90 -1.49 4.83
C LYS A 307 19.27 -2.25 6.11
N SER A 308 19.15 -1.62 7.28
CA SER A 308 19.60 -2.17 8.56
C SER A 308 18.58 -3.13 9.20
N LEU A 309 18.77 -4.44 8.96
CA LEU A 309 18.87 -5.52 9.97
C LEU A 309 18.68 -6.89 9.28
N ARG A 310 19.59 -7.26 8.38
CA ARG A 310 19.86 -8.68 8.11
C ARG A 310 20.88 -9.16 9.14
N LYS A 311 20.46 -9.44 10.38
CA LYS A 311 21.29 -10.31 11.22
C LYS A 311 21.12 -11.73 10.67
N HIS A 312 22.15 -12.17 9.95
CA HIS A 312 22.36 -13.55 9.57
C HIS A 312 22.17 -14.48 10.78
N SER A 313 21.08 -15.23 10.80
CA SER A 313 21.05 -16.53 11.46
C SER A 313 21.71 -17.52 10.52
N GLY A 314 23.03 -17.67 10.68
CA GLY A 314 23.83 -18.56 9.85
C GLY A 314 25.26 -18.66 10.34
N MET A 315 25.47 -19.41 11.43
CA MET A 315 26.58 -20.36 11.45
C MET A 315 26.22 -21.56 12.32
N VAL A 316 26.15 -22.70 11.64
CA VAL A 316 26.08 -24.05 12.17
C VAL A 316 27.48 -24.44 12.67
N GLY A 317 27.50 -25.05 13.85
CA GLY A 317 28.45 -26.06 14.38
C GLY A 317 29.92 -26.14 13.94
N SER A 318 30.79 -26.12 14.95
CA SER A 318 31.93 -27.05 15.12
C SER A 318 32.31 -27.00 16.60
N GLU A 319 31.97 -28.02 17.39
CA GLU A 319 32.82 -29.15 17.76
C GLU A 319 33.51 -28.97 19.13
N PHE A 320 33.39 -30.06 19.90
CA PHE A 320 34.10 -30.50 21.09
C PHE A 320 35.47 -29.87 21.40
N GLY A 321 35.71 -29.70 22.70
CA GLY A 321 37.03 -29.57 23.31
C GLY A 321 36.92 -29.49 24.83
N ASP A 322 36.98 -30.65 25.47
CA ASP A 322 37.29 -30.83 26.90
C ASP A 322 38.68 -30.26 27.25
N GLU A 323 38.96 -30.23 28.57
CA GLU A 323 40.21 -29.87 29.29
C GLU A 323 40.26 -28.39 29.73
N THR A 324 40.27 -28.02 31.02
CA THR A 324 40.66 -28.68 32.29
C THR A 324 39.94 -28.02 33.47
#